data_AF-A0A7X0CGE4-F1
#
_entry.id   AF-A0A7X0CGE4-F1
#
_cell.length_a   1.000
_cell.length_b   1.000
_cell.length_c   1.000
_cell.angle_alpha   90.00
_cell.angle_beta   90.00
_cell.angle_gamma   90.00
#
_symmetry.space_group_name_H-M   'P 1'
#
loop_
_entity.id
_entity.type
_entity.pdbx_description
1 polymer ?
#
loop_
_entity_poly.entity_id
_entity_poly.type
_entity_poly.pdbx_seq_one_letter_code
_entity_poly.pdbx_strand_id
1 'polypeptide(L)'
;MSKVTTAIVAPEAPAPTSAAAPVPTVTPQKPQTMTLIGPIFETMQKITAMVRKGYMLTLVQTFPATGQLHAALELGTPNPMYLEAADADLADAIEQAEFQRTRDIEAAAAQLVREREQAARRAAMAVKVAQHEAELAAMKAAAEAMA
;
A
#
# COMPACT_ATOMS: atom_id res chain seq x y z
N MET A 1 -30.46 -19.29 -84.36
CA MET A 1 -30.74 -19.74 -82.98
C MET A 1 -29.88 -18.91 -82.04
N SER A 2 -30.41 -17.79 -81.53
CA SER A 2 -29.69 -16.88 -80.65
C SER A 2 -30.22 -17.04 -79.22
N LYS A 3 -29.36 -17.47 -78.30
CA LYS A 3 -29.61 -17.37 -76.86
C LYS A 3 -28.89 -16.12 -76.37
N VAL A 4 -29.67 -15.11 -76.02
CA VAL A 4 -29.23 -13.95 -75.24
C VAL A 4 -29.15 -14.40 -73.79
N THR A 5 -27.98 -14.31 -73.17
CA THR A 5 -27.81 -14.44 -71.72
C THR A 5 -27.19 -13.15 -71.20
N THR A 6 -28.02 -12.36 -70.54
CA THR A 6 -27.66 -11.18 -69.76
C THR A 6 -26.90 -11.61 -68.51
N ALA A 7 -25.66 -11.17 -68.34
CA ALA A 7 -24.93 -11.31 -67.09
C ALA A 7 -25.00 -9.99 -66.31
N ILE A 8 -25.52 -10.09 -65.08
CA ILE A 8 -25.74 -9.02 -64.11
C ILE A 8 -24.40 -8.64 -63.49
N VAL A 9 -24.13 -7.33 -63.40
CA VAL A 9 -22.97 -6.73 -62.72
C VAL A 9 -23.13 -6.88 -61.21
N ALA A 10 -22.13 -7.46 -60.53
CA ALA A 10 -22.01 -7.45 -59.08
C ALA A 10 -21.01 -6.35 -58.65
N PRO A 11 -21.29 -5.60 -57.57
CA PRO A 11 -20.41 -4.50 -57.12
C PRO A 11 -19.15 -5.04 -56.43
N GLU A 12 -18.00 -4.49 -56.83
CA GLU A 12 -16.68 -4.77 -56.29
C GLU A 12 -16.58 -4.32 -54.82
N ALA A 13 -16.28 -5.26 -53.91
CA ALA A 13 -16.07 -4.98 -52.50
C ALA A 13 -14.74 -4.23 -52.29
N PRO A 14 -14.65 -3.25 -51.36
CA PRO A 14 -13.42 -2.51 -51.14
C PRO A 14 -12.31 -3.43 -50.61
N ALA A 15 -11.12 -3.31 -51.21
CA ALA A 15 -9.93 -4.07 -50.87
C ALA A 15 -9.57 -3.95 -49.37
N PRO A 16 -9.09 -5.02 -48.71
CA PRO A 16 -8.70 -4.96 -47.32
C PRO A 16 -7.45 -4.08 -47.15
N THR A 17 -7.58 -3.04 -46.33
CA THR A 17 -6.45 -2.24 -45.84
C THR A 17 -5.43 -3.17 -45.19
N SER A 18 -4.20 -3.16 -45.70
CA SER A 18 -3.06 -3.90 -45.16
C SER A 18 -2.87 -3.53 -43.68
N ALA A 19 -3.27 -4.42 -42.78
CA ALA A 19 -2.94 -4.30 -41.37
C ALA A 19 -1.42 -4.50 -41.24
N ALA A 20 -0.73 -3.50 -40.69
CA ALA A 20 0.68 -3.59 -40.38
C ALA A 20 0.94 -4.85 -39.54
N ALA A 21 1.87 -5.68 -39.98
CA ALA A 21 2.26 -6.88 -39.25
C ALA A 21 2.70 -6.48 -37.82
N PRO A 22 2.22 -7.19 -36.77
CA PRO A 22 2.65 -6.90 -35.42
C PRO A 22 4.17 -7.14 -35.31
N VAL A 23 4.92 -6.08 -35.01
CA VAL A 23 6.33 -6.21 -34.65
C VAL A 23 6.39 -7.09 -33.40
N PRO A 24 7.18 -8.18 -33.39
CA PRO A 24 7.30 -9.00 -32.19
C PRO A 24 7.87 -8.13 -31.07
N THR A 25 7.09 -7.96 -30.00
CA THR A 25 7.57 -7.36 -28.76
C THR A 25 8.66 -8.27 -28.23
N VAL A 26 9.92 -7.91 -28.45
CA VAL A 26 11.06 -8.59 -27.83
C VAL A 26 11.01 -8.25 -26.36
N THR A 27 10.39 -9.11 -25.55
CA THR A 27 10.47 -8.99 -24.09
C THR A 27 11.95 -9.09 -23.72
N PRO A 28 12.57 -8.09 -23.08
CA PRO A 28 13.96 -8.17 -22.70
C PRO A 28 14.12 -9.36 -21.74
N GLN A 29 14.87 -10.37 -22.19
CA GLN A 29 15.13 -11.56 -21.41
C GLN A 29 15.97 -11.16 -20.20
N LYS A 30 15.42 -11.35 -18.99
CA LYS A 30 16.18 -11.08 -17.77
C LYS A 30 17.38 -12.03 -17.73
N PRO A 31 18.62 -11.53 -17.50
CA PRO A 31 19.79 -12.40 -17.43
C PRO A 31 19.65 -13.36 -16.26
N GLN A 32 19.95 -14.65 -16.47
CA GLN A 32 19.88 -15.67 -15.41
C GLN A 32 20.96 -15.45 -14.34
N THR A 33 22.11 -14.92 -14.72
CA THR A 33 23.20 -14.59 -13.81
C THR A 33 23.69 -13.18 -14.11
N MET A 34 24.01 -12.42 -13.07
CA MET A 34 24.52 -11.06 -13.19
C MET A 34 25.63 -10.84 -12.16
N THR A 35 26.67 -10.13 -12.59
CA THR A 35 27.79 -9.77 -11.73
C THR A 35 27.81 -8.27 -11.53
N LEU A 36 27.95 -7.83 -10.27
CA LEU A 36 28.11 -6.42 -9.91
C LEU A 36 29.51 -6.22 -9.33
N ILE A 37 30.24 -5.25 -9.87
CA ILE A 37 31.57 -4.85 -9.40
C ILE A 37 31.56 -3.33 -9.25
N GLY A 38 31.99 -2.84 -8.10
CA GLY A 38 32.05 -1.40 -7.85
C GLY A 38 32.31 -1.07 -6.38
N PRO A 39 32.32 0.23 -6.01
CA PRO A 39 32.45 0.65 -4.61
C PRO A 39 31.40 -0.01 -3.73
N ILE A 40 31.80 -0.45 -2.53
CA ILE A 40 30.94 -1.26 -1.63
C ILE A 40 29.55 -0.64 -1.44
N PHE A 41 29.48 0.67 -1.15
CA PHE A 41 28.21 1.35 -0.88
C PHE A 41 27.25 1.31 -2.08
N GLU A 42 27.75 1.58 -3.29
CA GLU A 42 26.95 1.60 -4.51
C GLU A 42 26.52 0.18 -4.91
N THR A 43 27.43 -0.79 -4.82
CA THR A 43 27.14 -2.19 -5.13
C THR A 43 26.10 -2.77 -4.18
N MET A 44 26.17 -2.47 -2.88
CA MET A 44 25.16 -2.93 -1.90
C MET A 44 23.76 -2.39 -2.20
N GLN A 45 23.64 -1.12 -2.61
CA GLN A 45 22.35 -0.57 -3.02
C GLN A 45 21.80 -1.27 -4.25
N LYS A 46 22.66 -1.56 -5.25
CA LYS A 46 22.28 -2.30 -6.46
C LYS A 46 21.86 -3.73 -6.13
N ILE A 47 22.56 -4.42 -5.22
CA ILE A 47 22.18 -5.77 -4.77
C ILE A 47 20.77 -5.75 -4.19
N THR A 48 20.46 -4.84 -3.26
CA THR A 48 19.11 -4.74 -2.66
C THR A 48 18.01 -4.53 -3.71
N ALA A 49 18.26 -3.69 -4.71
CA ALA A 49 17.33 -3.50 -5.82
C ALA A 49 17.15 -4.76 -6.67
N MET A 50 18.20 -5.56 -6.84
CA MET A 50 18.17 -6.81 -7.61
C MET A 50 17.49 -7.94 -6.84
N VAL A 51 17.64 -8.00 -5.51
CA VAL A 51 16.87 -8.94 -4.67
C VAL A 51 15.37 -8.73 -4.83
N ARG A 52 14.92 -7.47 -4.85
CA ARG A 52 13.51 -7.15 -5.14
C ARG A 52 13.05 -7.58 -6.54
N LYS A 53 13.98 -7.72 -7.49
CA LYS A 53 13.70 -8.19 -8.86
C LYS A 53 13.75 -9.72 -8.99
N GLY A 54 13.97 -10.42 -7.87
CA GLY A 54 14.02 -11.88 -7.81
C GLY A 54 15.44 -12.47 -7.91
N TYR A 55 16.48 -11.65 -7.85
CA TYR A 55 17.86 -12.16 -7.88
C TYR A 55 18.34 -12.55 -6.47
N MET A 56 18.90 -13.75 -6.32
CA MET A 56 19.54 -14.22 -5.11
C MET A 56 21.05 -14.00 -5.19
N LEU A 57 21.66 -13.62 -4.07
CA LEU A 57 23.10 -13.40 -3.96
C LEU A 57 23.79 -14.75 -3.79
N THR A 58 24.68 -15.11 -4.71
CA THR A 58 25.35 -16.43 -4.71
C THR A 58 26.81 -16.33 -4.30
N LEU A 59 27.49 -15.23 -4.62
CA LEU A 59 28.87 -14.98 -4.24
C LEU A 59 29.05 -13.53 -3.82
N VAL A 60 29.83 -13.31 -2.77
CA VAL A 60 30.28 -11.98 -2.33
C VAL A 60 31.77 -12.03 -2.05
N GLN A 61 32.51 -11.13 -2.71
CA GLN A 61 33.93 -10.95 -2.48
C GLN A 61 34.23 -9.46 -2.27
N THR A 62 34.83 -9.14 -1.14
CA THR A 62 35.27 -7.78 -0.82
C THR A 62 36.75 -7.64 -1.14
N PHE A 63 37.12 -6.48 -1.68
CA PHE A 63 38.50 -6.09 -1.91
C PHE A 63 38.83 -4.89 -1.03
N PRO A 64 39.30 -5.11 0.22
CA PRO A 64 39.48 -4.04 1.20
C PRO A 64 40.48 -2.97 0.75
N ALA A 65 41.51 -3.39 0.00
CA ALA A 65 42.55 -2.49 -0.51
C ALA A 65 42.01 -1.45 -1.51
N THR A 66 40.95 -1.78 -2.25
CA THR A 66 40.34 -0.89 -3.26
C THR A 66 38.96 -0.37 -2.84
N GLY A 67 38.41 -0.83 -1.72
CA GLY A 67 37.06 -0.49 -1.27
C GLY A 67 35.96 -1.01 -2.21
N GLN A 68 36.25 -2.05 -2.99
CA GLN A 68 35.33 -2.61 -3.97
C GLN A 68 34.63 -3.88 -3.46
N LEU A 69 33.42 -4.09 -3.96
CA LEU A 69 32.61 -5.27 -3.77
C LEU A 69 32.36 -5.93 -5.12
N HIS A 70 32.63 -7.21 -5.18
CA HIS A 70 32.25 -8.10 -6.27
C HIS A 70 31.14 -9.02 -5.78
N ALA A 71 30.00 -9.00 -6.46
CA ALA A 71 28.84 -9.81 -6.12
C ALA A 71 28.32 -10.53 -7.36
N ALA A 72 28.12 -11.84 -7.25
CA ALA A 72 27.38 -12.62 -8.23
C ALA A 72 25.95 -12.82 -7.74
N LEU A 73 24.99 -12.59 -8.64
CA LEU A 73 23.58 -12.79 -8.39
C LEU A 73 22.98 -13.69 -9.45
N GLU A 74 22.08 -14.58 -9.04
CA GLU A 74 21.35 -15.47 -9.93
C GLU A 74 19.86 -15.19 -9.81
N LEU A 75 19.13 -15.25 -10.92
CA LEU A 75 17.69 -15.12 -10.89
C LEU A 75 17.13 -16.33 -10.15
N GLY A 76 16.62 -16.09 -8.94
CA GLY A 76 16.01 -17.12 -8.13
C GLY A 76 14.76 -17.62 -8.84
N THR A 77 14.69 -18.92 -9.09
CA THR A 77 13.43 -19.60 -9.33
C THR A 77 12.83 -19.92 -7.96
N PRO A 78 11.78 -19.22 -7.52
CA PRO A 78 11.21 -19.50 -6.22
C PRO A 78 10.66 -20.94 -6.25
N ASN A 79 11.12 -21.76 -5.32
CA ASN A 79 10.62 -23.11 -5.17
C ASN A 79 9.17 -23.00 -4.66
N PRO A 80 8.19 -23.62 -5.36
CA PRO A 80 6.76 -23.43 -5.11
C PRO A 80 6.36 -23.74 -3.66
N MET A 81 7.02 -24.70 -3.01
CA MET A 81 6.75 -25.06 -1.61
C MET A 81 7.01 -23.90 -0.65
N TYR A 82 8.03 -23.07 -0.90
CA TYR A 82 8.33 -21.92 -0.04
C TYR A 82 7.46 -20.71 -0.36
N LEU A 83 6.91 -20.62 -1.57
CA LEU A 83 5.92 -19.60 -1.90
C LEU A 83 4.61 -19.85 -1.17
N GLU A 84 4.12 -21.09 -1.16
CA GLU A 84 2.89 -21.45 -0.44
C GLU A 84 3.03 -21.20 1.07
N ALA A 85 4.18 -21.51 1.66
CA ALA A 85 4.45 -21.21 3.06
C ALA A 85 4.48 -19.69 3.33
N ALA A 86 5.13 -18.91 2.45
CA ALA A 86 5.19 -17.46 2.59
C ALA A 86 3.84 -16.79 2.40
N ASP A 87 3.00 -17.29 1.49
CA ASP A 87 1.64 -16.80 1.27
C ASP A 87 0.74 -17.11 2.47
N ALA A 88 0.91 -18.28 3.11
CA ALA A 88 0.23 -18.61 4.36
C ALA A 88 0.65 -17.68 5.51
N ASP A 89 1.96 -17.45 5.70
CA ASP A 89 2.48 -16.53 6.72
C ASP A 89 1.98 -15.08 6.49
N LEU A 90 1.84 -14.67 5.22
CA LEU A 90 1.31 -13.36 4.86
C LEU A 90 -0.18 -13.25 5.21
N ALA A 91 -0.97 -14.29 4.95
CA ALA A 91 -2.38 -14.32 5.30
C ALA A 91 -2.59 -14.21 6.82
N ASP A 92 -1.81 -14.96 7.60
CA ASP A 92 -1.84 -14.91 9.07
C ASP A 92 -1.46 -13.51 9.59
N ALA A 93 -0.45 -12.88 8.99
CA ALA A 93 -0.04 -11.52 9.37
C ALA A 93 -1.12 -10.46 9.07
N ILE A 94 -1.84 -10.61 7.95
CA ILE A 94 -2.95 -9.73 7.58
C ILE A 94 -4.10 -9.90 8.58
N GLU A 95 -4.47 -11.14 8.92
CA GLU A 95 -5.53 -11.42 9.88
C GLU A 95 -5.24 -10.81 11.26
N GLN A 96 -4.00 -10.96 11.74
CA GLN A 96 -3.57 -10.36 13.00
C GLN A 96 -3.63 -8.82 12.97
N ALA A 97 -3.25 -8.20 11.86
CA ALA A 97 -3.31 -6.76 11.69
C ALA A 97 -4.76 -6.23 11.69
N GLU A 98 -5.68 -6.95 11.05
CA GLU A 98 -7.11 -6.60 11.04
C GLU A 98 -7.75 -6.75 12.42
N PHE A 99 -7.39 -7.80 13.15
CA PHE A 99 -7.84 -7.99 14.53
C PHE A 99 -7.37 -6.86 15.45
N GLN A 100 -6.09 -6.48 15.35
CA GLN A 100 -5.54 -5.38 16.14
C GLN A 100 -6.20 -4.05 15.80
N ARG A 101 -6.40 -3.77 14.50
CA ARG A 101 -7.08 -2.56 14.04
C ARG A 101 -8.50 -2.47 14.60
N THR A 102 -9.23 -3.58 14.62
CA THR A 102 -10.60 -3.61 15.16
C THR A 102 -10.60 -3.28 16.66
N ARG A 103 -9.69 -3.89 17.43
CA ARG A 103 -9.52 -3.58 18.86
C ARG A 103 -9.18 -2.12 19.12
N ASP A 104 -8.30 -1.53 18.32
CA ASP A 104 -7.90 -0.14 18.48
C ASP A 104 -9.06 0.82 18.18
N ILE A 105 -9.89 0.51 17.17
CA ILE A 105 -11.10 1.27 16.85
C ILE A 105 -12.12 1.18 18.00
N GLU A 106 -12.35 -0.01 18.55
CA GLU A 106 -13.26 -0.19 19.69
C GLU A 106 -12.77 0.56 20.93
N ALA A 107 -11.48 0.51 21.23
CA ALA A 107 -10.88 1.24 22.34
C ALA A 107 -11.03 2.76 22.16
N ALA A 108 -10.77 3.27 20.95
CA ALA A 108 -10.94 4.68 20.62
C ALA A 108 -12.41 5.12 20.73
N ALA A 109 -13.35 4.30 20.24
CA ALA A 109 -14.78 4.58 20.35
C ALA A 109 -15.24 4.62 21.81
N ALA A 110 -14.80 3.66 22.64
CA ALA A 110 -15.11 3.63 24.07
C ALA A 110 -14.55 4.86 24.80
N GLN A 111 -13.36 5.32 24.42
CA GLN A 111 -12.76 6.52 24.99
C GLN A 111 -13.57 7.78 24.63
N LEU A 112 -13.99 7.93 23.37
CA LEU A 112 -14.83 9.06 22.95
C LEU A 112 -16.17 9.12 23.70
N VAL A 113 -16.79 7.97 23.97
CA VAL A 113 -18.01 7.90 24.77
C VAL A 113 -17.75 8.37 26.21
N ARG A 114 -16.68 7.89 26.84
CA ARG A 114 -16.30 8.31 28.20
C ARG A 114 -15.99 9.80 28.28
N GLU A 115 -15.28 10.35 27.29
CA GLU A 115 -14.97 11.78 27.24
C GLU A 115 -16.24 12.63 27.12
N ARG A 116 -17.21 12.19 26.29
CA ARG A 116 -18.52 12.85 26.19
C ARG A 116 -19.30 12.81 27.49
N GLU A 117 -19.33 11.67 28.17
CA GLU A 117 -20.01 11.56 29.47
C GLU A 117 -19.36 12.44 30.53
N GLN A 118 -18.03 12.49 30.59
CA GLN A 118 -17.30 13.36 31.50
C GLN A 118 -17.56 14.84 31.20
N ALA A 119 -17.57 15.22 29.93
CA ALA A 119 -17.91 16.57 29.51
C ALA A 119 -19.34 16.95 29.92
N ALA A 120 -20.32 16.05 29.73
CA ALA A 120 -21.70 16.26 30.14
C ALA A 120 -21.83 16.42 31.67
N ARG A 121 -21.13 15.59 32.45
CA ARG A 121 -21.10 15.71 33.93
C ARG A 121 -20.48 17.03 34.38
N ARG A 122 -19.39 17.47 33.75
CA ARG A 122 -18.75 18.77 34.04
C ARG A 122 -19.68 19.93 33.71
N ALA A 123 -20.37 19.88 32.57
CA ALA A 123 -21.36 20.88 32.19
C ALA A 123 -22.52 20.95 33.21
N ALA A 124 -23.06 19.80 33.62
CA ALA A 124 -24.11 19.75 34.63
C ALA A 124 -23.66 20.31 35.99
N MET A 125 -22.42 20.03 36.41
CA MET A 125 -21.85 20.61 37.63
C MET A 125 -21.65 22.13 37.50
N ALA A 126 -21.17 22.62 36.36
CA ALA A 126 -20.99 24.05 36.12
C ALA A 126 -22.32 24.83 36.23
N VAL A 127 -23.42 24.27 35.74
CA VAL A 127 -24.76 24.88 35.89
C VAL A 127 -25.16 24.96 37.37
N LYS A 128 -24.94 23.91 38.16
CA LYS A 128 -25.25 23.92 39.60
C LYS A 128 -24.39 24.93 40.37
N VAL A 129 -23.10 25.03 40.03
CA VAL A 129 -22.20 26.02 40.65
C VAL A 129 -22.70 27.43 40.35
N ALA A 130 -23.05 27.73 39.09
CA ALA A 130 -23.59 29.04 38.72
C ALA A 130 -24.91 29.37 39.44
N GLN A 131 -25.79 28.37 39.65
CA GLN A 131 -27.01 28.55 40.44
C GLN A 131 -26.71 28.88 41.90
N HIS A 132 -25.81 28.14 42.55
CA HIS A 132 -25.42 28.40 43.92
C HIS A 132 -24.68 29.73 44.10
N GLU A 133 -23.85 30.14 43.14
CA GLU A 133 -23.21 31.46 43.14
C GLU A 133 -24.24 32.59 43.06
N ALA A 134 -25.28 32.44 42.24
CA ALA A 134 -26.37 33.41 42.15
C ALA A 134 -27.19 33.47 43.46
N GLU A 135 -27.47 32.32 44.09
CA GLU A 135 -28.16 32.25 45.38
C GLU A 135 -27.35 32.95 46.48
N LEU A 136 -26.03 32.69 46.56
CA LEU A 136 -25.15 33.33 47.53
C LEU A 136 -25.06 34.85 47.31
N ALA A 137 -24.99 35.30 46.06
CA ALA A 137 -25.01 36.72 45.73
C ALA A 137 -26.33 37.39 46.17
N ALA A 138 -27.47 36.73 45.96
CA ALA A 138 -28.78 37.21 46.39
C ALA A 138 -28.90 37.27 47.93
N MET A 139 -28.44 36.24 48.64
CA MET A 139 -28.42 36.24 50.11
C MET A 139 -27.51 37.34 50.66
N LYS A 140 -26.35 37.56 50.04
CA LYS A 140 -25.43 38.62 50.44
C LYS A 140 -26.05 40.01 50.24
N ALA A 141 -26.70 40.26 49.10
CA ALA A 141 -27.40 41.52 48.86
C ALA A 141 -28.56 41.75 49.84
N ALA A 142 -29.30 40.69 50.19
CA ALA A 142 -30.36 40.77 51.19
C ALA A 142 -29.82 41.08 52.60
N ALA A 143 -28.68 40.50 52.98
CA ALA A 143 -28.03 40.78 54.26
C ALA A 143 -27.49 42.21 54.34
N GLU A 144 -26.90 42.73 53.25
CA GLU A 144 -26.44 44.13 53.16
C GLU A 144 -27.59 45.14 53.22
N ALA A 145 -28.79 44.79 52.75
CA ALA A 145 -29.98 45.64 52.84
C ALA A 145 -30.65 45.66 54.23
N MET A 146 -30.33 44.69 55.09
CA MET A 146 -30.84 44.60 56.47
C MET A 146 -29.89 45.16 57.53
N ALA A 147 -28.65 45.45 57.15
CA ALA A 147 -27.64 46.09 57.99
C ALA A 147 -27.71 47.62 57.88
#